data_AF-A0A7Y4W8X1-F1
#
_entry.id   AF-A0A7Y4W8X1-F1
#
_cell.length_a   1.000
_cell.length_b   1.000
_cell.length_c   1.000
_cell.angle_alpha   90.00
_cell.angle_beta   90.00
_cell.angle_gamma   90.00
#
_symmetry.space_group_name_H-M   'P 1'
#
loop_
_entity.id
_entity.type
_entity.pdbx_description
1 polymer ?
#
loop_
_entity_poly.entity_id
_entity_poly.type
_entity_poly.pdbx_seq_one_letter_code
_entity_poly.pdbx_strand_id
1 'polypeptide(L)'
;MVERDIKKVFLNDLARLQFDVFLIDLIDERFNLYLEPEGKICTLSSELLSVGFPKDSNRGSKICSGSEEFWHLWEAGWSTLLSQLRHFGVLDRLRVNQVFWSSRTENGGNFEPDYSDRQVDLANQSLERMYRHISADIPSRQFLRFNYGLMTGSITHKWGISPFHYIDAYYHAAIQQLCGWPLLRNRTAISEKAMTSRTNYPVDRVILRHEGDQLVATAVFEASQIGQISFYVFRNGKQIHTQGYSQGSIVRVGIKPEPGVYRALVFFLTQDGRRVTVYSNPVFLYPVISTLAG
;
A
#
# COMPACT_ATOMS: atom_id res chain seq x y z
N MET A 1 4.47 1.63 -10.84
CA MET A 1 3.18 2.33 -10.64
C MET A 1 2.56 2.69 -11.99
N VAL A 2 3.22 3.54 -12.78
CA VAL A 2 2.78 3.96 -14.13
C VAL A 2 2.33 2.80 -15.03
N GLU A 3 3.17 1.77 -15.22
CA GLU A 3 2.81 0.61 -16.05
C GLU A 3 1.53 -0.10 -15.57
N ARG A 4 1.33 -0.20 -14.25
CA ARG A 4 0.16 -0.88 -13.67
C ARG A 4 -1.11 -0.05 -13.87
N ASP A 5 -1.00 1.27 -13.83
CA ASP A 5 -2.09 2.18 -14.13
C ASP A 5 -2.48 2.11 -15.62
N ILE A 6 -1.50 2.18 -16.53
CA ILE A 6 -1.75 2.05 -17.98
C ILE A 6 -2.40 0.70 -18.32
N LYS A 7 -1.91 -0.40 -17.74
CA LYS A 7 -2.42 -1.75 -18.03
C LYS A 7 -3.68 -2.12 -17.24
N LYS A 8 -4.14 -1.28 -16.30
CA LYS A 8 -5.31 -1.52 -15.42
C LYS A 8 -5.34 -2.93 -14.77
N VAL A 9 -4.17 -3.45 -14.41
CA VAL A 9 -4.02 -4.84 -13.92
C VAL A 9 -4.43 -5.03 -12.45
N PHE A 10 -4.72 -3.94 -11.74
CA PHE A 10 -4.95 -3.98 -10.30
C PHE A 10 -6.09 -4.91 -9.87
N LEU A 11 -7.23 -4.88 -10.58
CA LEU A 11 -8.38 -5.72 -10.25
C LEU A 11 -8.06 -7.22 -10.44
N ASN A 12 -7.18 -7.56 -11.40
CA ASN A 12 -6.72 -8.93 -11.60
C ASN A 12 -5.81 -9.38 -10.44
N ASP A 13 -5.01 -8.47 -9.90
CA ASP A 13 -4.15 -8.77 -8.76
C ASP A 13 -4.94 -8.91 -7.47
N LEU A 14 -6.02 -8.14 -7.31
CA LEU A 14 -6.90 -8.23 -6.14
C LEU A 14 -7.41 -9.65 -5.88
N ALA A 15 -7.70 -10.41 -6.94
CA ALA A 15 -8.12 -11.81 -6.86
C ALA A 15 -7.05 -12.77 -6.32
N ARG A 16 -5.76 -12.37 -6.40
CA ARG A 16 -4.60 -13.21 -6.09
C ARG A 16 -3.87 -12.80 -4.81
N LEU A 17 -3.98 -11.53 -4.44
CA LEU A 17 -3.28 -10.98 -3.29
C LEU A 17 -3.91 -11.46 -1.97
N GLN A 18 -3.06 -11.91 -1.06
CA GLN A 18 -3.43 -12.09 0.34
C GLN A 18 -3.06 -10.83 1.12
N PHE A 19 -4.05 -10.20 1.74
CA PHE A 19 -3.87 -8.99 2.54
C PHE A 19 -4.88 -8.95 3.69
N ASP A 20 -4.48 -8.37 4.82
CA ASP A 20 -5.34 -8.16 5.99
C ASP A 20 -6.05 -6.80 5.93
N VAL A 21 -5.39 -5.81 5.31
CA VAL A 21 -5.89 -4.45 5.15
C VAL A 21 -5.71 -4.01 3.71
N PHE A 22 -6.77 -3.43 3.15
CA PHE A 22 -6.73 -2.73 1.88
C PHE A 22 -6.96 -1.25 2.17
N LEU A 23 -5.92 -0.43 2.13
CA LEU A 23 -6.01 0.99 2.44
C LEU A 23 -6.14 1.81 1.16
N ILE A 24 -7.16 2.66 1.08
CA ILE A 24 -7.33 3.68 0.05
C ILE A 24 -6.98 5.03 0.65
N ASP A 25 -6.17 5.79 -0.07
CA ASP A 25 -5.89 7.20 0.18
C ASP A 25 -6.28 7.99 -1.07
N LEU A 26 -6.99 9.11 -0.89
CA LEU A 26 -7.50 9.94 -1.99
C LEU A 26 -6.59 11.13 -2.32
N ILE A 27 -5.45 11.29 -1.63
CA ILE A 27 -4.52 12.40 -1.85
C ILE A 27 -3.96 12.43 -3.29
N ASP A 28 -3.86 11.28 -3.95
CA ASP A 28 -3.42 11.16 -5.35
C ASP A 28 -4.49 11.55 -6.38
N GLU A 29 -5.76 11.74 -5.97
CA GLU A 29 -6.81 12.28 -6.86
C GLU A 29 -6.53 13.73 -7.30
N ARG A 30 -5.46 14.34 -6.77
CA ARG A 30 -4.89 15.62 -7.22
C ARG A 30 -4.38 15.61 -8.65
N PHE A 31 -4.07 14.43 -9.20
CA PHE A 31 -3.53 14.31 -10.55
C PHE A 31 -4.63 14.42 -11.60
N ASN A 32 -4.29 15.06 -12.71
CA ASN A 32 -5.15 15.05 -13.89
C ASN A 32 -5.09 13.67 -14.57
N LEU A 33 -6.05 13.37 -15.43
CA LEU A 33 -6.02 12.18 -16.27
C LEU A 33 -5.67 12.57 -17.71
N TYR A 34 -5.12 11.61 -18.43
CA TYR A 34 -4.92 11.66 -19.87
C TYR A 34 -5.81 10.62 -20.53
N LEU A 35 -6.58 11.06 -21.53
CA LEU A 35 -7.43 10.25 -22.37
C LEU A 35 -6.77 10.10 -23.75
N GLU A 36 -6.38 8.89 -24.09
CA GLU A 36 -5.91 8.52 -25.43
C GLU A 36 -7.08 8.56 -26.44
N PRO A 37 -6.80 8.80 -27.75
CA PRO A 37 -7.86 8.84 -28.77
C PRO A 37 -8.60 7.51 -28.92
N GLU A 38 -7.95 6.39 -28.58
CA GLU A 38 -8.56 5.06 -28.53
C GLU A 38 -9.41 4.80 -27.26
N GLY A 39 -9.58 5.82 -26.40
CA GLY A 39 -10.45 5.77 -25.22
C GLY A 39 -9.78 5.25 -23.94
N LYS A 40 -8.46 5.01 -23.94
CA LYS A 40 -7.74 4.57 -22.75
C LYS A 40 -7.41 5.74 -21.85
N ILE A 41 -7.48 5.53 -20.55
CA ILE A 41 -7.27 6.58 -19.55
C ILE A 41 -6.14 6.19 -18.59
N CYS A 42 -5.21 7.11 -18.36
CA CYS A 42 -4.18 6.97 -17.33
C CYS A 42 -4.00 8.27 -16.54
N THR A 43 -3.38 8.14 -15.38
CA THR A 43 -3.07 9.26 -14.49
C THR A 43 -1.85 10.02 -15.03
N LEU A 44 -1.97 11.34 -15.17
CA LEU A 44 -0.84 12.23 -15.45
C LEU A 44 -0.01 12.45 -14.17
N SER A 45 0.57 11.37 -13.66
CA SER A 45 1.40 11.40 -12.46
C SER A 45 2.76 12.06 -12.72
N SER A 46 3.41 12.53 -11.65
CA SER A 46 4.77 13.08 -11.75
C SER A 46 5.76 12.08 -12.36
N GLU A 47 5.63 10.79 -12.05
CA GLU A 47 6.46 9.72 -12.62
C GLU A 47 6.24 9.55 -14.13
N LEU A 48 4.99 9.60 -14.61
CA LEU A 48 4.70 9.52 -16.04
C LEU A 48 5.28 10.74 -16.77
N LEU A 49 5.15 11.93 -16.19
CA LEU A 49 5.72 13.14 -16.77
C LEU A 49 7.25 13.13 -16.77
N SER A 50 7.88 12.52 -15.76
CA SER A 50 9.34 12.45 -15.65
C SER A 50 10.02 11.65 -16.76
N VAL A 51 9.30 10.73 -17.41
CA VAL A 51 9.82 9.92 -18.52
C VAL A 51 9.58 10.56 -19.90
N GLY A 52 9.22 11.84 -19.93
CA GLY A 52 9.05 12.60 -21.17
C GLY A 52 7.70 12.38 -21.86
N PHE A 53 6.67 11.96 -21.11
CA PHE A 53 5.33 11.81 -21.67
C PHE A 53 4.81 13.16 -22.18
N PRO A 54 4.47 13.28 -23.48
CA PRO A 54 4.16 14.57 -24.08
C PRO A 54 2.82 15.08 -23.56
N LYS A 55 2.86 16.13 -22.73
CA LYS A 55 1.68 16.82 -22.18
C LYS A 55 0.76 17.37 -23.26
N ASP A 56 1.34 17.71 -24.42
CA ASP A 56 0.70 18.41 -25.53
C ASP A 56 0.69 17.58 -26.83
N SER A 57 0.78 16.25 -26.74
CA SER A 57 0.59 15.47 -27.96
C SER A 57 -0.86 15.66 -28.44
N ASN A 58 -1.02 16.22 -29.65
CA ASN A 58 -2.30 16.46 -30.34
C ASN A 58 -3.19 15.20 -30.56
N ARG A 59 -2.86 14.09 -29.90
CA ARG A 59 -3.53 12.81 -30.05
C ARG A 59 -4.53 12.56 -28.92
N GLY A 60 -4.29 13.02 -27.69
CA GLY A 60 -5.18 12.80 -26.54
C GLY A 60 -5.68 14.09 -25.89
N SER A 61 -6.55 13.94 -24.90
CA SER A 61 -7.08 15.06 -24.11
C SER A 61 -6.75 14.93 -22.63
N LYS A 62 -6.63 16.07 -21.95
CA LYS A 62 -6.43 16.16 -20.51
C LYS A 62 -7.79 16.30 -19.83
N ILE A 63 -8.07 15.44 -18.86
CA ILE A 63 -9.23 15.56 -17.97
C ILE A 63 -8.74 16.13 -16.65
N CYS A 64 -9.21 17.33 -16.30
CA CYS A 64 -8.75 18.03 -15.12
C CYS A 64 -9.28 17.39 -13.83
N SER A 65 -8.42 17.20 -12.83
CA SER A 65 -8.85 16.84 -11.47
C SER A 65 -9.87 17.86 -10.95
N GLY A 66 -10.89 17.37 -10.25
CA GLY A 66 -11.99 18.18 -9.72
C GLY A 66 -13.06 18.60 -10.74
N SER A 67 -12.91 18.26 -12.03
CA SER A 67 -13.96 18.48 -13.03
C SER A 67 -15.11 17.46 -12.90
N GLU A 68 -16.29 17.77 -13.46
CA GLU A 68 -17.41 16.80 -13.50
C GLU A 68 -17.08 15.56 -14.32
N GLU A 69 -16.31 15.70 -15.41
CA GLU A 69 -15.86 14.55 -16.20
C GLU A 69 -14.97 13.62 -15.38
N PHE A 70 -14.01 14.20 -14.63
CA PHE A 70 -13.20 13.44 -13.67
C PHE A 70 -14.08 12.74 -12.62
N TRP A 71 -15.06 13.47 -12.07
CA TRP A 71 -15.98 12.92 -11.07
C TRP A 71 -16.72 11.68 -11.58
N HIS A 72 -17.28 11.72 -12.79
CA HIS A 72 -18.01 10.58 -13.36
C HIS A 72 -17.11 9.37 -13.56
N LEU A 73 -15.86 9.57 -14.00
CA LEU A 73 -14.87 8.50 -14.13
C LEU A 73 -14.48 7.92 -12.77
N TRP A 74 -14.25 8.78 -11.78
CA TRP A 74 -13.92 8.37 -10.42
C TRP A 74 -15.06 7.56 -9.79
N GLU A 75 -16.31 8.03 -9.91
CA GLU A 75 -17.51 7.36 -9.40
C GLU A 75 -17.69 5.97 -10.05
N ALA A 76 -17.49 5.86 -11.36
CA ALA A 76 -17.52 4.57 -12.07
C ALA A 76 -16.40 3.62 -11.60
N GLY A 77 -15.19 4.16 -11.38
CA GLY A 77 -14.05 3.42 -10.86
C GLY A 77 -14.29 2.90 -9.43
N TRP A 78 -14.86 3.74 -8.57
CA TRP A 78 -15.25 3.41 -7.20
C TRP A 78 -16.31 2.30 -7.17
N SER A 79 -17.37 2.43 -7.96
CA SER A 79 -18.43 1.41 -8.07
C SER A 79 -17.87 0.06 -8.55
N THR A 80 -16.97 0.10 -9.53
CA THR A 80 -16.27 -1.10 -10.04
C THR A 80 -15.42 -1.76 -8.94
N LEU A 81 -14.62 -0.97 -8.21
CA LEU A 81 -13.80 -1.47 -7.12
C LEU A 81 -14.66 -2.12 -6.03
N LEU A 82 -15.73 -1.45 -5.61
CA LEU A 82 -16.63 -1.92 -4.57
C LEU A 82 -17.32 -3.23 -4.96
N SER A 83 -17.78 -3.33 -6.21
CA SER A 83 -18.33 -4.56 -6.78
C SER A 83 -17.33 -5.71 -6.72
N GLN A 84 -16.06 -5.47 -7.09
CA GLN A 84 -15.01 -6.50 -7.04
C GLN A 84 -14.66 -6.91 -5.60
N LEU A 85 -14.53 -5.96 -4.67
CA LEU A 85 -14.28 -6.27 -3.25
C LEU A 85 -15.41 -7.10 -2.62
N ARG A 86 -16.67 -6.82 -2.99
CA ARG A 86 -17.84 -7.62 -2.58
C ARG A 86 -17.79 -9.01 -3.20
N HIS A 87 -17.51 -9.10 -4.51
CA HIS A 87 -17.41 -10.37 -5.22
C HIS A 87 -16.34 -11.30 -4.62
N PHE A 88 -15.19 -10.75 -4.22
CA PHE A 88 -14.13 -11.51 -3.57
C PHE A 88 -14.33 -11.72 -2.06
N GLY A 89 -15.39 -11.16 -1.46
CA GLY A 89 -15.67 -11.31 -0.03
C GLY A 89 -14.63 -10.66 0.88
N VAL A 90 -13.99 -9.58 0.42
CA VAL A 90 -12.91 -8.86 1.15
C VAL A 90 -13.23 -7.40 1.44
N LEU A 91 -14.48 -6.97 1.21
CA LEU A 91 -14.92 -5.60 1.47
C LEU A 91 -14.71 -5.19 2.94
N ASP A 92 -14.81 -6.11 3.88
CA ASP A 92 -14.58 -5.87 5.31
C ASP A 92 -13.12 -5.48 5.64
N ARG A 93 -12.18 -5.72 4.71
CA ARG A 93 -10.76 -5.35 4.82
C ARG A 93 -10.46 -3.96 4.28
N LEU A 94 -11.39 -3.34 3.56
CA LEU A 94 -11.23 -1.99 3.02
C LEU A 94 -11.17 -0.94 4.13
N ARG A 95 -10.14 -0.11 4.12
CA ARG A 95 -10.02 1.09 4.95
C ARG A 95 -9.85 2.30 4.06
N VAL A 96 -10.49 3.39 4.46
CA VAL A 96 -10.40 4.67 3.76
C VAL A 96 -9.68 5.64 4.67
N ASN A 97 -8.55 6.14 4.21
CA ASN A 97 -7.83 7.20 4.89
C ASN A 97 -8.54 8.53 4.65
N GLN A 98 -9.29 9.02 5.64
CA GLN A 98 -10.03 10.27 5.52
C GLN A 98 -9.15 11.44 5.95
N VAL A 99 -8.46 12.04 4.99
CA VAL A 99 -7.49 13.12 5.19
C VAL A 99 -7.73 14.24 4.21
N PHE A 100 -7.32 15.43 4.62
CA PHE A 100 -7.48 16.66 3.86
C PHE A 100 -6.14 17.36 3.74
N TRP A 101 -5.96 18.08 2.65
CA TRP A 101 -4.82 18.95 2.46
C TRP A 101 -4.77 19.96 3.59
N SER A 102 -3.59 20.08 4.18
CA SER A 102 -3.30 21.05 5.22
C SER A 102 -3.33 22.46 4.65
N SER A 103 -3.90 23.40 5.40
CA SER A 103 -3.82 24.83 5.10
C SER A 103 -2.60 25.50 5.74
N ARG A 104 -1.94 24.83 6.69
CA ARG A 104 -0.82 25.40 7.45
C ARG A 104 0.29 24.38 7.72
N THR A 105 1.52 24.87 7.74
CA THR A 105 2.67 24.12 8.22
C THR A 105 2.77 24.17 9.75
N GLU A 106 3.62 23.32 10.34
CA GLU A 106 3.84 23.24 11.79
C GLU A 106 4.41 24.52 12.43
N ASN A 107 5.00 25.41 11.64
CA ASN A 107 5.45 26.74 12.07
C ASN A 107 4.43 27.86 11.77
N GLY A 108 3.22 27.53 11.31
CA GLY A 108 2.14 28.48 11.01
C GLY A 108 2.18 29.11 9.62
N GLY A 109 3.16 28.76 8.78
CA GLY A 109 3.25 29.18 7.37
C GLY A 109 2.19 28.53 6.47
N ASN A 110 2.12 28.96 5.20
CA ASN A 110 1.36 28.29 4.13
C ASN A 110 2.31 27.63 3.12
N PHE A 111 1.78 27.21 1.98
CA PHE A 111 2.48 26.41 0.97
C PHE A 111 2.81 27.20 -0.32
N GLU A 112 2.73 28.53 -0.26
CA GLU A 112 3.09 29.41 -1.38
C GLU A 112 4.61 29.36 -1.64
N PRO A 113 5.06 29.51 -2.90
CA PRO A 113 4.26 29.76 -4.11
C PRO A 113 3.74 28.48 -4.80
N ASP A 114 4.11 27.29 -4.31
CA ASP A 114 3.83 26.03 -5.01
C ASP A 114 2.34 25.63 -4.92
N TYR A 115 1.70 25.98 -3.81
CA TYR A 115 0.27 25.74 -3.58
C TYR A 115 -0.38 26.95 -2.90
N SER A 116 -1.30 27.57 -3.62
CA SER A 116 -2.13 28.65 -3.06
C SER A 116 -3.22 28.13 -2.13
N ASP A 117 -3.65 28.97 -1.19
CA ASP A 117 -4.75 28.66 -0.27
C ASP A 117 -6.02 28.25 -1.04
N ARG A 118 -6.30 28.89 -2.19
CA ARG A 118 -7.43 28.55 -3.05
C ARG A 118 -7.32 27.13 -3.64
N GLN A 119 -6.13 26.69 -4.02
CA GLN A 119 -5.93 25.32 -4.53
C GLN A 119 -6.15 24.29 -3.42
N VAL A 120 -5.68 24.58 -2.21
CA VAL A 120 -5.92 23.74 -1.02
C VAL A 120 -7.43 23.61 -0.75
N ASP A 121 -8.16 24.71 -0.79
CA ASP A 121 -9.62 24.70 -0.56
C ASP A 121 -10.37 23.89 -1.62
N LEU A 122 -10.03 24.07 -2.91
CA LEU A 122 -10.66 23.32 -4.00
C LEU A 122 -10.35 21.81 -3.92
N ALA A 123 -9.13 21.45 -3.57
CA ALA A 123 -8.75 20.05 -3.34
C ALA A 123 -9.56 19.45 -2.19
N ASN A 124 -9.70 20.17 -1.07
CA ASN A 124 -10.47 19.71 0.08
C ASN A 124 -11.97 19.59 -0.20
N GLN A 125 -12.57 20.49 -0.98
CA GLN A 125 -13.96 20.36 -1.44
C GLN A 125 -14.17 19.10 -2.30
N SER A 126 -13.21 18.81 -3.18
CA SER A 126 -13.23 17.60 -4.02
C SER A 126 -13.13 16.33 -3.17
N LEU A 127 -12.19 16.30 -2.22
CA LEU A 127 -12.03 15.21 -1.26
C LEU A 127 -13.29 15.00 -0.41
N GLU A 128 -13.92 16.08 0.07
CA GLU A 128 -15.14 15.98 0.86
C GLU A 128 -16.29 15.35 0.05
N ARG A 129 -16.45 15.74 -1.23
CA ARG A 129 -17.44 15.13 -2.13
C ARG A 129 -17.19 13.62 -2.27
N MET A 130 -15.94 13.20 -2.48
CA MET A 130 -15.57 11.78 -2.58
C MET A 130 -15.82 11.03 -1.28
N TYR A 131 -15.40 11.55 -0.13
CA TYR A 131 -15.63 10.90 1.17
C TYR A 131 -17.10 10.78 1.51
N ARG A 132 -17.91 11.80 1.18
CA ARG A 132 -19.37 11.76 1.36
C ARG A 132 -19.98 10.63 0.52
N HIS A 133 -19.57 10.50 -0.74
CA HIS A 133 -20.01 9.41 -1.60
C HIS A 133 -19.61 8.04 -1.03
N ILE A 134 -18.34 7.84 -0.65
CA ILE A 134 -17.87 6.58 -0.04
C ILE A 134 -18.64 6.27 1.25
N SER A 135 -18.98 7.28 2.05
CA SER A 135 -19.67 7.08 3.33
C SER A 135 -21.10 6.56 3.19
N ALA A 136 -21.71 6.71 2.01
CA ALA A 136 -23.00 6.11 1.69
C ALA A 136 -22.87 4.60 1.39
N ASP A 137 -21.70 4.15 0.93
CA ASP A 137 -21.46 2.80 0.44
C ASP A 137 -20.85 1.85 1.48
N ILE A 138 -20.11 2.39 2.44
CA ILE A 138 -19.39 1.59 3.45
C ILE A 138 -19.63 2.11 4.89
N PRO A 139 -19.66 1.21 5.88
CA PRO A 139 -19.75 1.56 7.30
C PRO A 139 -18.70 2.59 7.76
N SER A 140 -19.12 3.54 8.59
CA SER A 140 -18.24 4.58 9.17
C SER A 140 -17.01 4.02 9.90
N ARG A 141 -17.07 2.79 10.42
CA ARG A 141 -15.92 2.11 11.07
C ARG A 141 -14.77 1.80 10.11
N GLN A 142 -14.99 1.83 8.79
CA GLN A 142 -13.96 1.58 7.79
C GLN A 142 -13.13 2.83 7.47
N PHE A 143 -13.48 3.99 8.04
CA PHE A 143 -12.72 5.23 7.86
C PHE A 143 -11.70 5.41 8.98
N LEU A 144 -10.47 5.76 8.60
CA LEU A 144 -9.49 6.36 9.50
C LEU A 144 -9.81 7.85 9.58
N ARG A 145 -10.05 8.37 10.78
CA ARG A 145 -10.39 9.78 11.01
C ARG A 145 -9.46 10.39 12.04
N PHE A 146 -9.11 11.65 11.84
CA PHE A 146 -8.08 12.33 12.60
C PHE A 146 -8.58 13.68 13.09
N ASN A 147 -8.02 14.13 14.22
CA ASN A 147 -8.17 15.52 14.62
C ASN A 147 -7.49 16.42 13.58
N TYR A 148 -8.10 17.56 13.25
CA TYR A 148 -7.56 18.50 12.26
C TYR A 148 -6.13 18.93 12.54
N GLY A 149 -5.74 19.08 13.81
CA GLY A 149 -4.36 19.43 14.20
C GLY A 149 -3.31 18.35 13.89
N LEU A 150 -3.70 17.13 13.51
CA LEU A 150 -2.77 16.14 12.98
C LEU A 150 -2.52 16.33 11.48
N MET A 151 -3.47 16.92 10.75
CA MET A 151 -3.36 17.22 9.33
C MET A 151 -2.61 18.55 9.12
N THR A 152 -1.47 18.69 9.80
CA THR A 152 -0.55 19.84 9.71
C THR A 152 0.62 19.47 8.81
N GLY A 153 1.00 20.36 7.88
CA GLY A 153 2.13 20.13 6.99
C GLY A 153 3.47 20.17 7.71
N SER A 154 4.37 19.24 7.38
CA SER A 154 5.73 19.23 7.91
C SER A 154 6.68 19.98 6.99
N ILE A 155 7.51 20.85 7.57
CA ILE A 155 8.55 21.57 6.82
C ILE A 155 9.82 20.74 6.63
N THR A 156 9.96 19.64 7.37
CA THR A 156 11.09 18.70 7.29
C THR A 156 10.70 17.36 6.66
N HIS A 157 9.56 17.31 5.96
CA HIS A 157 9.12 16.07 5.33
C HIS A 157 10.13 15.59 4.28
N LYS A 158 10.41 14.28 4.26
CA LYS A 158 11.40 13.66 3.37
C LYS A 158 11.19 13.89 1.86
N TRP A 159 9.98 14.30 1.47
CA TRP A 159 9.61 14.60 0.08
C TRP A 159 9.39 16.10 -0.17
N GLY A 160 9.90 16.95 0.72
CA GLY A 160 9.75 18.40 0.64
C GLY A 160 8.42 18.88 1.23
N ILE A 161 8.24 20.21 1.21
CA ILE A 161 7.08 20.87 1.81
C ILE A 161 5.89 20.77 0.83
N SER A 162 4.76 20.24 1.29
CA SER A 162 3.52 20.16 0.51
C SER A 162 2.31 20.02 1.44
N PRO A 163 1.10 20.45 1.04
CA PRO A 163 -0.08 20.42 1.90
C PRO A 163 -0.54 19.01 2.29
N PHE A 164 -0.03 17.97 1.63
CA PHE A 164 -0.33 16.57 1.89
C PHE A 164 0.87 15.79 2.47
N HIS A 165 1.91 16.51 2.89
CA HIS A 165 3.08 15.97 3.58
C HIS A 165 3.00 16.36 5.06
N TYR A 166 2.38 15.50 5.86
CA TYR A 166 2.03 15.82 7.25
C TYR A 166 3.20 15.62 8.22
N ILE A 167 3.03 16.10 9.45
CA ILE A 167 3.91 15.79 10.58
C ILE A 167 3.88 14.30 10.96
N ASP A 168 4.96 13.81 11.57
CA ASP A 168 5.11 12.40 11.98
C ASP A 168 3.98 11.91 12.89
N ALA A 169 3.44 12.80 13.74
CA ALA A 169 2.33 12.49 14.64
C ALA A 169 1.09 11.95 13.90
N TYR A 170 0.82 12.44 12.69
CA TYR A 170 -0.27 11.91 11.87
C TYR A 170 0.00 10.47 11.43
N TYR A 171 1.21 10.17 10.92
CA TYR A 171 1.54 8.82 10.47
C TYR A 171 1.51 7.81 11.63
N HIS A 172 1.97 8.22 12.81
CA HIS A 172 1.83 7.40 14.02
C HIS A 172 0.37 7.14 14.39
N ALA A 173 -0.49 8.15 14.35
CA ALA A 173 -1.92 7.99 14.60
C ALA A 173 -2.59 7.06 13.58
N ALA A 174 -2.23 7.16 12.30
CA ALA A 174 -2.77 6.29 11.25
C ALA A 174 -2.39 4.81 11.48
N ILE A 175 -1.12 4.54 11.81
CA ILE A 175 -0.64 3.19 12.14
C ILE A 175 -1.37 2.65 13.38
N GLN A 176 -1.53 3.46 14.43
CA GLN A 176 -2.25 3.04 15.65
C GLN A 176 -3.69 2.62 15.36
N GLN A 177 -4.43 3.38 14.55
CA GLN A 177 -5.79 3.02 14.17
C GLN A 177 -5.84 1.73 13.34
N LEU A 178 -4.90 1.55 12.42
CA LEU A 178 -4.79 0.33 11.62
C LEU A 178 -4.49 -0.90 12.50
N CYS A 179 -3.51 -0.80 13.41
CA CYS A 179 -3.13 -1.88 14.34
C CYS A 179 -4.20 -2.17 15.39
N GLY A 180 -5.00 -1.18 15.78
CA GLY A 180 -6.10 -1.34 16.74
C GLY A 180 -7.28 -2.16 16.21
N TRP A 181 -7.29 -2.49 14.92
CA TRP A 181 -8.45 -3.06 14.26
C TRP A 181 -8.72 -4.54 14.61
N PRO A 182 -9.98 -4.93 14.95
CA PRO A 182 -10.31 -6.28 15.45
C PRO A 182 -9.95 -7.46 14.54
N LEU A 183 -9.95 -7.30 13.21
CA LEU A 183 -9.57 -8.39 12.29
C LEU A 183 -8.10 -8.80 12.43
N LEU A 184 -7.21 -7.88 12.83
CA LEU A 184 -5.82 -8.21 13.14
C LEU A 184 -5.68 -8.94 14.47
N ARG A 185 -6.57 -8.68 15.44
CA ARG A 185 -6.55 -9.32 16.76
C ARG A 185 -7.10 -10.76 16.74
N ASN A 186 -8.07 -11.05 15.88
CA ASN A 186 -8.74 -12.36 15.85
C ASN A 186 -8.07 -13.40 14.93
N ARG A 187 -7.10 -13.02 14.08
CA ARG A 187 -6.38 -14.00 13.23
C ARG A 187 -5.30 -14.80 13.97
N THR A 188 -4.86 -14.37 15.15
CA THR A 188 -4.00 -15.20 16.01
C THR A 188 -4.73 -16.46 16.50
N ALA A 189 -6.06 -16.47 16.52
CA ALA A 189 -6.86 -17.58 17.06
C ALA A 189 -7.68 -18.37 16.01
N ILE A 190 -7.96 -17.80 14.83
CA ILE A 190 -8.90 -18.39 13.85
C ILE A 190 -8.19 -19.18 12.71
N SER A 191 -6.87 -19.11 12.61
CA SER A 191 -6.09 -19.76 11.53
C SER A 191 -6.11 -21.30 11.53
N GLU A 192 -6.67 -21.98 12.55
CA GLU A 192 -6.60 -23.45 12.64
C GLU A 192 -7.81 -24.20 12.02
N LYS A 193 -8.93 -23.53 11.70
CA LYS A 193 -10.19 -24.27 11.43
C LYS A 193 -10.92 -24.01 10.11
N ALA A 194 -10.40 -23.20 9.20
CA ALA A 194 -11.06 -22.95 7.92
C ALA A 194 -10.08 -22.96 6.74
N MET A 195 -9.62 -24.15 6.35
CA MET A 195 -9.00 -24.37 5.05
C MET A 195 -9.14 -25.84 4.65
N THR A 196 -10.34 -26.23 4.24
CA THR A 196 -10.57 -27.47 3.50
C THR A 196 -11.15 -27.09 2.15
N SER A 197 -10.48 -27.59 1.09
CA SER A 197 -10.81 -27.45 -0.34
C SER A 197 -10.18 -26.26 -1.07
N ARG A 198 -8.93 -26.44 -1.50
CA ARG A 198 -8.41 -26.08 -2.84
C ARG A 198 -7.11 -26.85 -3.10
N THR A 199 -6.90 -27.22 -4.35
CA THR A 199 -6.02 -28.31 -4.81
C THR A 199 -4.52 -27.96 -4.88
N ASN A 200 -3.69 -28.87 -4.35
CA ASN A 200 -2.26 -29.17 -4.61
C ASN A 200 -1.42 -28.10 -5.37
N TYR A 201 -0.50 -27.36 -4.70
CA TYR A 201 0.92 -27.00 -5.03
C TYR A 201 1.44 -25.89 -4.04
N PRO A 202 2.73 -25.47 -4.00
CA PRO A 202 3.81 -26.10 -3.23
C PRO A 202 4.45 -25.21 -2.14
N VAL A 203 3.97 -23.99 -1.85
CA VAL A 203 4.31 -23.19 -0.65
C VAL A 203 3.09 -22.30 -0.39
N ASP A 204 2.38 -22.49 0.73
CA ASP A 204 1.19 -21.70 1.10
C ASP A 204 1.59 -20.23 1.28
N ARG A 205 2.60 -20.02 2.13
CA ARG A 205 3.09 -18.69 2.48
C ARG A 205 4.50 -18.76 3.03
N VAL A 206 5.18 -17.61 2.98
CA VAL A 206 6.45 -17.40 3.67
C VAL A 206 6.20 -16.43 4.82
N ILE A 207 6.59 -16.81 6.02
CA ILE A 207 6.46 -15.98 7.21
C ILE A 207 7.85 -15.47 7.56
N LEU A 208 8.02 -14.16 7.65
CA LEU A 208 9.23 -13.54 8.18
C LEU A 208 8.92 -12.94 9.56
N ARG A 209 9.73 -13.29 10.55
CA ARG A 209 9.65 -12.77 11.92
C ARG A 209 10.98 -12.19 12.36
N HIS A 210 10.92 -11.24 13.28
CA HIS A 210 12.09 -10.73 14.00
C HIS A 210 12.13 -11.37 15.38
N GLU A 211 13.22 -12.08 15.68
CA GLU A 211 13.47 -12.76 16.96
C GLU A 211 14.83 -12.34 17.49
N GLY A 212 14.87 -11.41 18.44
CA GLY A 212 16.12 -10.92 19.02
C GLY A 212 16.98 -10.19 17.99
N ASP A 213 18.16 -10.73 17.70
CA ASP A 213 19.10 -10.24 16.69
C ASP A 213 19.00 -11.00 15.36
N GLN A 214 17.91 -11.74 15.14
CA GLN A 214 17.72 -12.58 13.96
C GLN A 214 16.41 -12.28 13.23
N LEU A 215 16.44 -12.46 11.92
CA LEU A 215 15.26 -12.69 11.11
C LEU A 215 15.08 -14.18 10.88
N VAL A 216 13.87 -14.67 11.12
CA VAL A 216 13.49 -16.06 10.87
C VAL A 216 12.48 -16.09 9.74
N ALA A 217 12.89 -16.63 8.60
CA ALA A 217 11.98 -16.86 7.49
C ALA A 217 11.58 -18.34 7.43
N THR A 218 10.28 -18.59 7.42
CA THR A 218 9.68 -19.94 7.42
C THR A 218 8.81 -20.09 6.19
N ALA A 219 9.13 -21.04 5.32
CA ALA A 219 8.24 -21.49 4.27
C ALA A 219 7.22 -22.48 4.86
N VAL A 220 5.93 -22.15 4.73
CA VAL A 220 4.81 -22.99 5.18
C VAL A 220 4.23 -23.72 3.98
N PHE A 221 4.01 -25.02 4.14
CA PHE A 221 3.52 -25.91 3.09
C PHE A 221 2.13 -26.43 3.46
N GLU A 222 1.23 -26.55 2.48
CA GLU A 222 -0.11 -27.15 2.71
C GLU A 222 -0.04 -28.68 2.91
N ALA A 223 1.05 -29.34 2.49
CA ALA A 223 1.29 -30.77 2.65
C ALA A 223 2.79 -31.05 2.84
N SER A 224 3.14 -32.25 3.33
CA SER A 224 4.52 -32.74 3.46
C SER A 224 5.18 -32.88 2.09
N GLN A 225 5.78 -31.81 1.58
CA GLN A 225 6.42 -31.77 0.27
C GLN A 225 7.92 -32.11 0.39
N ILE A 226 8.42 -32.89 -0.57
CA ILE A 226 9.84 -33.18 -0.76
C ILE A 226 10.33 -32.29 -1.91
N GLY A 227 11.19 -31.31 -1.62
CA GLY A 227 11.76 -30.42 -2.62
C GLY A 227 12.92 -29.62 -2.04
N GLN A 228 13.55 -28.79 -2.88
CA GLN A 228 14.64 -27.92 -2.43
C GLN A 228 14.17 -26.46 -2.39
N ILE A 229 14.56 -25.76 -1.34
CA ILE A 229 14.16 -24.38 -1.05
C ILE A 229 15.41 -23.51 -0.95
N SER A 230 15.40 -22.33 -1.57
CA SER A 230 16.40 -21.29 -1.33
C SER A 230 15.72 -20.03 -0.79
N PHE A 231 16.45 -19.30 0.07
CA PHE A 231 15.95 -18.09 0.73
C PHE A 231 16.82 -16.90 0.36
N TYR A 232 16.17 -15.79 0.03
CA TYR A 232 16.82 -14.52 -0.26
C TYR A 232 16.19 -13.47 0.66
N VAL A 233 16.99 -12.83 1.51
CA VAL A 233 16.47 -11.78 2.42
C VAL A 233 16.91 -10.43 1.92
N PHE A 234 15.99 -9.48 1.91
CA PHE A 234 16.16 -8.12 1.43
C PHE A 234 15.90 -7.13 2.56
N ARG A 235 16.62 -6.01 2.53
CA ARG A 235 16.34 -4.80 3.31
C ARG A 235 16.21 -3.62 2.35
N ASN A 236 15.09 -2.91 2.39
CA ASN A 236 14.80 -1.77 1.51
C ASN A 236 15.05 -2.10 0.03
N GLY A 237 14.71 -3.33 -0.39
CA GLY A 237 14.94 -3.84 -1.75
C GLY A 237 16.36 -4.32 -2.05
N LYS A 238 17.35 -4.09 -1.18
CA LYS A 238 18.71 -4.62 -1.34
C LYS A 238 18.83 -5.99 -0.69
N GLN A 239 19.32 -6.98 -1.43
CA GLN A 239 19.59 -8.32 -0.90
C GLN A 239 20.71 -8.26 0.14
N ILE A 240 20.46 -8.82 1.32
CA ILE A 240 21.39 -8.87 2.46
C ILE A 240 21.81 -10.28 2.84
N HIS A 241 21.07 -11.30 2.38
CA HIS A 241 21.39 -12.70 2.65
C HIS A 241 20.86 -13.62 1.55
N THR A 242 21.59 -14.72 1.33
CA THR A 242 21.18 -15.82 0.45
C THR A 242 21.54 -17.15 1.09
N GLN A 243 20.57 -18.05 1.13
CA GLN A 243 20.77 -19.47 1.38
C GLN A 243 20.43 -20.23 0.11
N GLY A 244 21.37 -21.04 -0.38
CA GLY A 244 21.15 -21.91 -1.53
C GLY A 244 20.10 -22.99 -1.27
N TYR A 245 19.82 -23.78 -2.31
CA TYR A 245 18.84 -24.86 -2.27
C TYR A 245 19.15 -25.90 -1.18
N SER A 246 18.21 -26.10 -0.27
CA SER A 246 18.29 -27.08 0.81
C SER A 246 16.91 -27.67 1.11
N GLN A 247 16.83 -28.76 1.87
CA GLN A 247 15.55 -29.31 2.32
C GLN A 247 14.95 -28.55 3.52
N GLY A 248 15.66 -27.57 4.07
CA GLY A 248 15.20 -26.81 5.23
C GLY A 248 14.12 -25.81 4.85
N SER A 249 12.98 -25.84 5.55
CA SER A 249 11.88 -24.88 5.40
C SER A 249 12.07 -23.60 6.21
N ILE A 250 13.20 -23.47 6.92
CA ILE A 250 13.49 -22.33 7.80
C ILE A 250 14.91 -21.84 7.53
N VAL A 251 15.05 -20.52 7.40
CA VAL A 251 16.34 -19.82 7.48
C VAL A 251 16.34 -18.87 8.67
N ARG A 252 17.47 -18.81 9.36
CA ARG A 252 17.77 -17.81 10.39
C ARG A 252 18.90 -16.92 9.90
N VAL A 253 18.66 -15.61 9.86
CA VAL A 253 19.61 -14.61 9.39
C VAL A 253 19.92 -13.67 10.53
N GLY A 254 21.15 -13.69 11.03
CA GLY A 254 21.62 -12.67 11.97
C GLY A 254 21.59 -11.30 11.31
N ILE A 255 20.94 -10.33 11.96
CA ILE A 255 20.85 -8.95 11.49
C ILE A 255 21.34 -8.00 12.57
N LYS A 256 22.04 -6.94 12.14
CA LYS A 256 22.14 -5.74 12.95
C LYS A 256 20.76 -5.07 12.98
N PRO A 257 20.33 -4.44 14.10
CA PRO A 257 19.04 -3.75 14.22
C PRO A 257 19.03 -2.44 13.43
N GLU A 258 19.34 -2.54 12.14
CA GLU A 258 19.34 -1.42 11.21
C GLU A 258 17.90 -1.16 10.76
N PRO A 259 17.43 0.09 10.78
CA PRO A 259 16.07 0.40 10.39
C PRO A 259 15.79 0.06 8.93
N GLY A 260 14.59 -0.41 8.65
CA GLY A 260 14.16 -0.67 7.29
C GLY A 260 13.05 -1.70 7.17
N VAL A 261 12.63 -1.89 5.92
CA VAL A 261 11.65 -2.91 5.53
C VAL A 261 12.40 -4.16 5.10
N TYR A 262 12.17 -5.26 5.81
CA TYR A 262 12.75 -6.55 5.54
C TYR A 262 11.73 -7.46 4.86
N ARG A 263 12.17 -8.23 3.85
CA ARG A 263 11.36 -9.27 3.19
C ARG A 263 12.22 -10.46 2.85
N ALA A 264 11.65 -11.65 2.91
CA ALA A 264 12.24 -12.86 2.35
C ALA A 264 11.54 -13.22 1.04
N LEU A 265 12.32 -13.70 0.08
CA LEU A 265 11.87 -14.34 -1.15
C LEU A 265 12.31 -15.80 -1.10
N VAL A 266 11.37 -16.70 -1.34
CA VAL A 266 11.62 -18.13 -1.37
C VAL A 266 11.50 -18.63 -2.78
N PHE A 267 12.50 -19.40 -3.22
CA PHE A 267 12.40 -20.21 -4.43
C PHE A 267 12.27 -21.68 -4.04
N PHE A 268 11.17 -22.30 -4.44
CA PHE A 268 10.95 -23.73 -4.31
C PHE A 268 11.20 -24.40 -5.67
N LEU A 269 12.08 -25.39 -5.70
CA LEU A 269 12.29 -26.26 -6.84
C LEU A 269 11.53 -27.58 -6.59
N THR A 270 10.51 -27.81 -7.40
CA THR A 270 9.71 -29.03 -7.38
C THR A 270 10.49 -30.20 -8.01
N GLN A 271 10.04 -31.43 -7.76
CA GLN A 271 10.65 -32.63 -8.36
C GLN A 271 10.58 -32.65 -9.90
N ASP A 272 9.57 -32.01 -10.49
CA ASP A 272 9.43 -31.86 -11.96
C ASP A 272 10.22 -30.67 -12.53
N GLY A 273 11.09 -30.05 -11.72
CA GLY A 273 12.01 -28.99 -12.17
C GLY A 273 11.38 -27.60 -12.30
N ARG A 274 10.13 -27.40 -11.84
CA ARG A 274 9.48 -26.09 -11.84
C ARG A 274 9.97 -25.25 -10.67
N ARG A 275 10.19 -23.96 -10.94
CA ARG A 275 10.55 -22.97 -9.90
C ARG A 275 9.33 -22.16 -9.50
N VAL A 276 8.94 -22.25 -8.23
CA VAL A 276 7.89 -21.42 -7.64
C VAL A 276 8.53 -20.37 -6.74
N THR A 277 8.03 -19.13 -6.81
CA THR A 277 8.62 -17.98 -6.12
C THR A 277 7.57 -17.29 -5.25
N VAL A 278 7.83 -17.15 -3.95
CA VAL A 278 6.87 -16.58 -2.97
C VAL A 278 7.58 -15.57 -2.06
N TYR A 279 7.00 -14.39 -1.90
CA TYR A 279 7.48 -13.38 -0.95
C TYR A 279 6.86 -13.56 0.43
N SER A 280 7.60 -13.18 1.47
CA SER A 280 7.08 -13.08 2.82
C SER A 280 6.25 -11.83 3.06
N ASN A 281 5.55 -11.82 4.20
CA ASN A 281 5.13 -10.58 4.85
C ASN A 281 6.35 -9.66 5.09
N PRO A 282 6.18 -8.34 5.04
CA PRO A 282 7.22 -7.41 5.44
C PRO A 282 7.41 -7.42 6.96
N VAL A 283 8.64 -7.18 7.39
CA VAL A 283 8.99 -6.88 8.79
C VAL A 283 9.61 -5.48 8.82
N PHE A 284 9.06 -4.60 9.64
CA PHE A 284 9.54 -3.23 9.79
C PHE A 284 10.36 -3.14 11.08
N LEU A 285 11.64 -2.78 10.95
CA LEU A 285 12.46 -2.38 12.10
C LEU A 285 12.58 -0.87 12.09
N TYR A 286 12.16 -0.25 13.20
CA TYR A 286 12.27 1.18 13.42
C TYR A 286 13.65 1.51 14.01
N PRO A 287 14.12 2.77 13.89
CA PRO A 287 15.24 3.24 14.70
C PRO A 287 14.98 2.93 16.17
N VAL A 288 15.96 2.30 16.82
CA VAL A 288 15.98 2.30 18.28
C VAL A 288 16.20 3.76 18.66
N ILE A 289 15.12 4.46 18.98
CA ILE A 289 15.23 5.74 19.68
C ILE A 289 15.80 5.35 21.04
N SER A 290 17.11 5.53 21.23
CA SER A 290 17.67 5.58 22.56
C SER A 290 16.94 6.72 23.26
N THR A 291 16.01 6.40 24.14
CA THR A 291 15.46 7.36 25.09
C THR A 291 16.65 8.04 25.73
N LEU A 292 16.80 9.34 25.46
CA LEU A 292 17.75 10.19 26.16
C LEU A 292 17.35 10.14 27.63
N ALA A 293 18.11 9.35 28.40
CA ALA A 293 18.28 9.63 29.81
C ALA A 293 19.18 10.88 29.89
N GLY A 294 18.60 11.96 30.36
CA GLY A 294 19.22 13.27 30.55
C GLY A 294 18.20 14.23 31.11
#